data_AF-A0A934CSA4-F1
#
_entry.id   AF-A0A934CSA4-F1
#
_cell.length_a   1.000
_cell.length_b   1.000
_cell.length_c   1.000
_cell.angle_alpha   90.00
_cell.angle_beta   90.00
_cell.angle_gamma   90.00
#
_symmetry.space_group_name_H-M   'P 1'
#
loop_
_entity.id
_entity.type
_entity.pdbx_description
1 polymer ?
#
loop_
_entity_poly.entity_id
_entity_poly.type
_entity_poly.pdbx_seq_one_letter_code
_entity_poly.pdbx_strand_id
1 'polypeptide(L)'
;MKFYKFIILFLALSLAFAVNISRAQDEEENEPEEMTDEQWEQQIQDLTAKKTELTSKVAELQKEKTDLLAKVEAKKEEIKKAEDAYWTEVGGKETYNAFKSDLDKVEKLCKNKEGSKDDVMKKFDALNSSNLKCHPDFATKFRMIKECLAKWEDFSVPEYTVQKGDYLFIIAARKEVYNNKHMWPIIWEANENGVISAPGRIPKTIKNPHLVYPGQVLRIPKISESLKKSGIFDRARGWLDWKKGRTYHKKISSTKTEVKKDEKKDVKKEPVKK
;
A
#
# COMPACT_ATOMS: atom_id res chain seq x y z
N MET A 1 -13.41 -34.20 -20.09
CA MET A 1 -13.56 -35.20 -21.17
C MET A 1 -14.54 -36.30 -20.77
N LYS A 2 -15.81 -36.21 -21.20
CA LYS A 2 -16.76 -37.34 -21.27
C LYS A 2 -17.72 -37.18 -22.47
N PHE A 3 -17.27 -36.52 -23.56
CA PHE A 3 -18.08 -36.29 -24.76
C PHE A 3 -18.46 -37.59 -25.48
N TYR A 4 -17.64 -38.62 -25.37
CA TYR A 4 -17.94 -39.96 -25.91
C TYR A 4 -19.19 -40.58 -25.27
N LYS A 5 -19.54 -40.24 -24.01
CA LYS A 5 -20.77 -40.73 -23.37
C LYS A 5 -22.03 -40.12 -23.99
N PHE A 6 -21.95 -38.87 -24.45
CA PHE A 6 -23.06 -38.21 -25.16
C PHE A 6 -23.20 -38.71 -26.60
N ILE A 7 -22.08 -39.01 -27.28
CA ILE A 7 -22.11 -39.59 -28.64
C ILE A 7 -22.70 -41.00 -28.63
N ILE A 8 -22.36 -41.83 -27.65
CA ILE A 8 -22.96 -43.17 -27.48
C ILE A 8 -24.46 -43.07 -27.17
N LEU A 9 -24.87 -42.09 -26.35
CA LEU A 9 -26.28 -41.84 -26.05
C LEU A 9 -27.06 -41.38 -27.30
N PHE A 10 -26.46 -40.53 -28.14
CA PHE A 10 -27.09 -40.03 -29.36
C PHE A 10 -27.15 -41.09 -30.47
N LEU A 11 -26.13 -41.95 -30.58
CA LEU A 11 -26.10 -43.08 -31.51
C LEU A 11 -27.13 -44.16 -31.10
N ALA A 12 -27.29 -44.40 -29.80
CA ALA A 12 -28.32 -45.30 -29.26
C ALA A 12 -29.74 -44.77 -29.52
N LEU A 13 -29.94 -43.45 -29.41
CA LEU A 13 -31.22 -42.79 -29.68
C LEU A 13 -31.56 -42.80 -31.19
N SER A 14 -30.54 -42.71 -32.05
CA SER A 14 -30.68 -42.80 -33.52
C SER A 14 -30.99 -44.23 -33.99
N LEU A 15 -30.39 -45.27 -33.39
CA LEU A 15 -30.73 -46.65 -33.72
C LEU A 15 -32.15 -47.02 -33.24
N ALA A 16 -32.59 -46.49 -32.10
CA ALA A 16 -33.97 -46.69 -31.62
C ALA A 16 -35.01 -46.07 -32.57
N PHE A 17 -34.69 -44.94 -33.21
CA PHE A 17 -35.57 -44.31 -34.21
C PHE A 17 -35.62 -45.07 -35.55
N ALA A 18 -34.51 -45.67 -35.99
CA ALA A 18 -34.48 -46.44 -37.23
C ALA A 18 -35.20 -47.79 -37.13
N VAL A 19 -35.18 -48.43 -35.95
CA VAL A 19 -35.91 -49.69 -35.69
C VAL A 19 -37.42 -49.48 -35.66
N ASN A 20 -37.90 -48.28 -35.31
CA ASN A 20 -39.34 -47.96 -35.31
C ASN A 20 -39.94 -47.75 -36.70
N ILE A 21 -39.16 -47.40 -37.73
CA ILE A 21 -39.71 -47.17 -39.09
C ILE A 21 -39.94 -48.49 -39.84
N SER A 22 -39.22 -49.57 -39.51
CA SER A 22 -39.36 -50.87 -40.17
C SER A 22 -40.33 -51.86 -39.48
N ARG A 23 -40.97 -51.48 -38.37
CA ARG A 23 -41.97 -52.33 -37.67
C ARG A 23 -43.43 -51.94 -37.94
N ALA A 24 -43.69 -51.13 -38.97
CA ALA A 24 -45.04 -50.68 -39.34
C ALA A 24 -45.78 -51.64 -40.30
N GLN A 25 -45.46 -52.95 -40.33
CA GLN A 25 -46.11 -53.91 -41.24
C GLN A 25 -46.62 -55.20 -40.59
N ASP A 26 -46.64 -55.30 -39.25
CA ASP A 26 -47.38 -56.33 -38.53
C ASP A 26 -48.16 -55.63 -37.40
N GLU A 27 -49.39 -55.20 -37.68
CA GLU A 27 -50.30 -54.59 -36.70
C GLU A 27 -50.80 -55.65 -35.71
N GLU A 28 -50.00 -55.91 -34.68
CA GLU A 28 -50.47 -56.49 -33.43
C GLU A 28 -50.81 -55.34 -32.49
N GLU A 29 -52.11 -55.17 -32.26
CA GLU A 29 -52.77 -54.20 -31.38
C GLU A 29 -52.13 -54.23 -29.98
N ASN A 30 -51.22 -53.28 -29.71
CA ASN A 30 -50.66 -53.09 -28.37
C ASN A 30 -51.44 -51.93 -27.73
N GLU A 31 -52.57 -52.28 -27.11
CA GLU A 31 -53.33 -51.35 -26.28
C GLU A 31 -52.43 -50.79 -25.16
N PRO A 32 -52.53 -49.49 -24.81
CA PRO A 32 -51.84 -48.97 -23.65
C PRO A 32 -52.38 -49.71 -22.43
N GLU A 33 -51.58 -50.56 -21.79
CA GLU A 33 -51.98 -51.29 -20.57
C GLU A 33 -52.57 -50.30 -19.56
N GLU A 34 -53.90 -50.32 -19.42
CA GLU A 34 -54.61 -49.51 -18.43
C GLU A 34 -54.14 -49.99 -17.06
N MET A 35 -53.45 -49.10 -16.34
CA MET A 35 -53.05 -49.35 -14.95
C MET A 35 -54.31 -49.75 -14.17
N THR A 36 -54.34 -50.97 -13.65
CA THR A 36 -55.51 -51.49 -12.92
C THR A 36 -55.91 -50.52 -11.80
N ASP A 37 -57.21 -50.36 -11.53
CA ASP A 37 -57.72 -49.41 -10.52
C ASP A 37 -57.01 -49.54 -9.17
N GLU A 38 -56.66 -50.78 -8.77
CA GLU A 38 -55.92 -51.09 -7.56
C GLU A 38 -54.47 -50.54 -7.56
N GLN A 39 -53.77 -50.63 -8.69
CA GLN A 39 -52.42 -50.07 -8.84
C GLN A 39 -52.45 -48.53 -8.80
N TRP A 40 -53.51 -47.93 -9.35
CA TRP A 40 -53.70 -46.47 -9.32
C TRP A 40 -53.98 -45.97 -7.90
N GLU A 41 -54.83 -46.66 -7.15
CA GLU A 41 -55.09 -46.36 -5.74
C GLU A 41 -53.81 -46.47 -4.89
N GLN A 42 -52.99 -47.50 -5.10
CA GLN A 42 -51.69 -47.64 -4.42
C GLN A 42 -50.74 -46.49 -4.76
N GLN A 43 -50.65 -46.09 -6.04
CA GLN A 43 -49.82 -44.95 -6.43
C GLN A 43 -50.29 -43.63 -5.81
N ILE A 44 -51.60 -43.40 -5.71
CA ILE A 44 -52.14 -42.22 -5.03
C ILE A 44 -51.79 -42.24 -3.55
N GLN A 45 -51.93 -43.37 -2.87
CA GLN A 45 -51.57 -43.50 -1.47
C GLN A 45 -50.07 -43.23 -1.26
N ASP A 46 -49.21 -43.81 -2.08
CA ASP A 46 -47.76 -43.61 -2.04
C ASP A 46 -47.35 -42.16 -2.32
N LEU A 47 -47.93 -41.55 -3.35
CA LEU A 47 -47.66 -40.15 -3.69
C LEU A 47 -48.21 -39.21 -2.61
N THR A 48 -49.34 -39.54 -2.00
CA THR A 48 -49.92 -38.78 -0.89
C THR A 48 -49.04 -38.88 0.34
N ALA A 49 -48.53 -40.08 0.68
CA ALA A 49 -47.59 -40.29 1.78
C ALA A 49 -46.25 -39.56 1.56
N LYS A 50 -45.70 -39.60 0.34
CA LYS A 50 -44.49 -38.82 0.00
C LYS A 50 -44.73 -37.32 0.10
N LYS A 51 -45.91 -36.85 -0.34
CA LYS A 51 -46.28 -35.44 -0.24
C LYS A 51 -46.36 -35.01 1.22
N THR A 52 -47.01 -35.77 2.10
CA THR A 52 -47.10 -35.43 3.53
C THR A 52 -45.73 -35.43 4.19
N GLU A 53 -44.88 -36.44 3.92
CA GLU A 53 -43.50 -36.51 4.42
C GLU A 53 -42.66 -35.30 3.98
N LEU A 54 -42.66 -34.99 2.67
CA LEU A 54 -41.93 -33.84 2.14
C LEU A 54 -42.45 -32.52 2.70
N THR A 55 -43.76 -32.36 2.88
CA THR A 55 -44.32 -31.16 3.51
C THR A 55 -43.90 -31.02 4.98
N SER A 56 -43.80 -32.12 5.73
CA SER A 56 -43.27 -32.12 7.11
C SER A 56 -41.79 -31.71 7.13
N LYS A 57 -40.96 -32.30 6.27
CA LYS A 57 -39.54 -31.94 6.13
C LYS A 57 -39.33 -30.47 5.75
N VAL A 58 -40.16 -29.93 4.86
CA VAL A 58 -40.09 -28.50 4.49
C VAL A 58 -40.43 -27.62 5.70
N ALA A 59 -41.43 -27.98 6.50
CA ALA A 59 -41.79 -27.23 7.71
C ALA A 59 -40.69 -27.30 8.78
N GLU A 60 -40.07 -28.47 8.97
CA GLU A 60 -38.92 -28.65 9.86
C GLU A 60 -37.72 -27.80 9.42
N LEU A 61 -37.34 -27.89 8.14
CA LEU A 61 -36.24 -27.09 7.59
C LEU A 61 -36.51 -25.58 7.66
N GLN A 62 -37.77 -25.16 7.48
CA GLN A 62 -38.16 -23.76 7.66
C GLN A 62 -37.96 -23.32 9.11
N LYS A 63 -38.35 -24.15 10.08
CA LYS A 63 -38.14 -23.88 11.51
C LYS A 63 -36.66 -23.84 11.87
N GLU A 64 -35.86 -24.80 11.40
CA GLU A 64 -34.41 -24.79 11.61
C GLU A 64 -33.75 -23.54 11.02
N LYS A 65 -34.18 -23.13 9.82
CA LYS A 65 -33.71 -21.89 9.19
C LYS A 65 -34.02 -20.67 10.05
N THR A 66 -35.25 -20.54 10.55
CA THR A 66 -35.62 -19.40 11.41
C THR A 66 -34.84 -19.40 12.72
N ASP A 67 -34.63 -20.57 13.32
CA ASP A 67 -33.88 -20.72 14.57
C ASP A 67 -32.39 -20.40 14.38
N LEU A 68 -31.79 -20.87 13.29
CA LEU A 68 -30.40 -20.54 12.94
C LEU A 68 -30.23 -19.06 12.62
N LEU A 69 -31.16 -18.45 11.89
CA LEU A 69 -31.14 -17.00 11.63
C LEU A 69 -31.20 -16.21 12.94
N ALA A 70 -32.08 -16.57 13.87
CA ALA A 70 -32.17 -15.93 15.17
C ALA A 70 -30.85 -16.05 15.97
N LYS A 71 -30.21 -17.23 15.95
CA LYS A 71 -28.90 -17.44 16.60
C LYS A 71 -27.79 -16.60 15.96
N VAL A 72 -27.78 -16.50 14.63
CA VAL A 72 -26.79 -15.68 13.91
C VAL A 72 -26.93 -14.21 14.27
N GLU A 73 -28.15 -13.67 14.30
CA GLU A 73 -28.39 -12.27 14.67
C GLU A 73 -28.04 -12.00 16.14
N ALA A 74 -28.39 -12.91 17.06
CA ALA A 74 -27.99 -12.80 18.46
C ALA A 74 -26.46 -12.78 18.62
N LYS A 75 -25.73 -13.67 17.91
CA LYS A 75 -24.26 -13.72 17.95
C LYS A 75 -23.62 -12.49 17.31
N LYS A 76 -24.19 -11.93 16.24
CA LYS A 76 -23.71 -10.67 15.65
C LYS A 76 -23.83 -9.52 16.63
N GLU A 77 -24.94 -9.40 17.34
CA GLU A 77 -25.12 -8.37 18.36
C GLU A 77 -24.16 -8.55 19.55
N GLU A 78 -23.92 -9.78 19.99
CA GLU A 78 -22.90 -10.08 21.01
C GLU A 78 -21.49 -9.68 20.55
N ILE A 79 -21.10 -10.03 19.32
CA ILE A 79 -19.80 -9.67 18.74
C ILE A 79 -19.66 -8.16 18.64
N LYS A 80 -20.67 -7.46 18.13
CA LYS A 80 -20.65 -6.01 17.99
C LYS A 80 -20.46 -5.32 19.34
N LYS A 81 -21.18 -5.75 20.38
CA LYS A 81 -21.00 -5.22 21.74
C LYS A 81 -19.61 -5.51 22.28
N ALA A 82 -19.06 -6.69 22.03
CA ALA A 82 -17.70 -7.04 22.42
C ALA A 82 -16.65 -6.20 21.68
N GLU A 83 -16.83 -5.95 20.38
CA GLU A 83 -15.96 -5.08 19.58
C GLU A 83 -16.02 -3.63 20.06
N ASP A 84 -17.22 -3.10 20.31
CA ASP A 84 -17.40 -1.73 20.80
C ASP A 84 -16.77 -1.57 22.20
N ALA A 85 -16.95 -2.55 23.09
CA ALA A 85 -16.31 -2.57 24.41
C ALA A 85 -14.78 -2.63 24.30
N TYR A 86 -14.26 -3.53 23.46
CA TYR A 86 -12.83 -3.66 23.20
C TYR A 86 -12.21 -2.36 22.68
N TRP A 87 -12.82 -1.74 21.66
CA TRP A 87 -12.31 -0.47 21.14
C TRP A 87 -12.42 0.65 22.15
N THR A 88 -13.44 0.65 23.01
CA THR A 88 -13.57 1.62 24.11
C THR A 88 -12.42 1.48 25.12
N GLU A 89 -12.07 0.26 25.52
CA GLU A 89 -10.96 -0.02 26.45
C GLU A 89 -9.59 0.35 25.86
N VAL A 90 -9.39 0.11 24.57
CA VAL A 90 -8.15 0.44 23.85
C VAL A 90 -8.00 1.95 23.62
N GLY A 91 -9.06 2.75 23.86
CA GLY A 91 -9.07 4.20 23.65
C GLY A 91 -9.47 4.60 22.24
N GLY A 92 -10.10 3.71 21.49
CA GLY A 92 -10.67 3.92 20.16
C GLY A 92 -9.83 3.34 19.01
N LYS A 93 -10.50 3.08 17.89
CA LYS A 93 -9.85 2.61 16.67
C LYS A 93 -8.85 3.63 16.09
N GLU A 94 -9.11 4.92 16.29
CA GLU A 94 -8.25 5.99 15.81
C GLU A 94 -6.90 6.03 16.55
N THR A 95 -6.91 5.91 17.88
CA THR A 95 -5.69 5.91 18.70
C THR A 95 -4.84 4.68 18.42
N TYR A 96 -5.47 3.51 18.27
CA TYR A 96 -4.80 2.28 17.83
C TYR A 96 -4.12 2.46 16.46
N ASN A 97 -4.83 3.01 15.48
CA ASN A 97 -4.30 3.21 14.13
C ASN A 97 -3.17 4.26 14.09
N ALA A 98 -3.30 5.35 14.86
CA ALA A 98 -2.27 6.36 14.99
C ALA A 98 -0.99 5.76 15.61
N PHE A 99 -1.14 4.99 16.69
CA PHE A 99 -0.03 4.31 17.34
C PHE A 99 0.66 3.31 16.40
N LYS A 100 -0.11 2.49 15.68
CA LYS A 100 0.41 1.57 14.66
C LYS A 100 1.22 2.31 13.59
N SER A 101 0.68 3.42 13.07
CA SER A 101 1.33 4.26 12.07
C SER A 101 2.65 4.85 12.58
N ASP A 102 2.68 5.35 13.82
CA ASP A 102 3.90 5.91 14.40
C ASP A 102 4.95 4.84 14.68
N LEU A 103 4.53 3.65 15.10
CA LEU A 103 5.41 2.51 15.29
C LEU A 103 6.01 2.05 13.95
N ASP A 104 5.23 2.00 12.88
CA ASP A 104 5.71 1.71 11.52
C ASP A 104 6.71 2.76 11.01
N LYS A 105 6.53 4.04 11.36
CA LYS A 105 7.49 5.10 11.02
C LYS A 105 8.81 4.88 11.78
N VAL A 106 8.75 4.60 13.08
CA VAL A 106 9.96 4.34 13.90
C VAL A 106 10.71 3.10 13.38
N GLU A 107 9.99 2.04 13.02
CA GLU A 107 10.58 0.84 12.43
C GLU A 107 11.32 1.16 11.12
N LYS A 108 10.71 1.94 10.23
CA LYS A 108 11.35 2.38 8.97
C LYS A 108 12.59 3.23 9.23
N LEU A 109 12.51 4.20 10.13
CA LEU A 109 13.65 5.04 10.50
C LEU A 109 14.81 4.19 11.02
N CYS A 110 14.51 3.20 11.88
CA CYS A 110 15.52 2.30 12.39
C CYS A 110 16.14 1.42 11.30
N LYS A 111 15.31 0.76 10.48
CA LYS A 111 15.79 -0.10 9.39
C LYS A 111 16.67 0.64 8.39
N ASN A 112 16.29 1.85 8.04
CA ASN A 112 17.02 2.65 7.06
C ASN A 112 18.19 3.42 7.69
N LYS A 113 18.34 3.40 9.02
CA LYS A 113 19.28 4.24 9.79
C LYS A 113 19.15 5.72 9.43
N GLU A 114 17.91 6.19 9.31
CA GLU A 114 17.61 7.56 8.88
C GLU A 114 17.52 8.49 10.08
N GLY A 115 18.34 9.55 10.06
CA GLY A 115 18.38 10.55 11.13
C GLY A 115 19.32 10.16 12.27
N SER A 116 19.12 10.80 13.43
CA SER A 116 19.92 10.57 14.63
C SER A 116 19.29 9.45 15.46
N LYS A 117 20.12 8.51 15.92
CA LYS A 117 19.71 7.41 16.81
C LYS A 117 18.95 7.91 18.03
N ASP A 118 19.42 8.98 18.66
CA ASP A 118 18.78 9.60 19.83
C ASP A 118 17.35 10.07 19.55
N ASP A 119 17.08 10.65 18.39
CA ASP A 119 15.73 11.10 18.03
C ASP A 119 14.77 9.93 17.84
N VAL A 120 15.26 8.85 17.23
CA VAL A 120 14.47 7.63 17.01
C VAL A 120 14.22 6.93 18.35
N MET A 121 15.22 6.90 19.24
CA MET A 121 15.10 6.37 20.58
C MET A 121 14.07 7.15 21.41
N LYS A 122 14.10 8.49 21.38
CA LYS A 122 13.07 9.33 22.04
C LYS A 122 11.66 9.04 21.54
N LYS A 123 11.48 8.92 20.21
CA LYS A 123 10.17 8.55 19.64
C LYS A 123 9.74 7.15 20.09
N PHE A 124 10.67 6.21 20.11
CA PHE A 124 10.41 4.85 20.57
C PHE A 124 10.05 4.82 22.06
N ASP A 125 10.73 5.58 22.92
CA ASP A 125 10.47 5.65 24.36
C ASP A 125 9.12 6.30 24.67
N ALA A 126 8.72 7.31 23.89
CA ALA A 126 7.37 7.88 23.95
C ALA A 126 6.31 6.82 23.63
N LEU A 127 6.52 6.00 22.59
CA LEU A 127 5.60 4.89 22.24
C LEU A 127 5.66 3.74 23.26
N ASN A 128 6.83 3.49 23.86
CA ASN A 128 7.06 2.47 24.87
C ASN A 128 6.39 2.81 26.22
N SER A 129 6.00 4.07 26.41
CA SER A 129 5.31 4.56 27.60
C SER A 129 3.78 4.48 27.48
N SER A 130 3.24 4.20 26.29
CA SER A 130 1.80 4.09 26.10
C SER A 130 1.27 2.74 26.57
N ASN A 131 0.00 2.70 26.99
CA ASN A 131 -0.68 1.45 27.36
C ASN A 131 -0.78 0.45 26.19
N LEU A 132 -0.77 0.96 24.95
CA LEU A 132 -0.88 0.16 23.72
C LEU A 132 0.35 -0.73 23.48
N LYS A 133 1.48 -0.48 24.13
CA LYS A 133 2.68 -1.32 24.03
C LYS A 133 2.41 -2.80 24.30
N CYS A 134 1.55 -3.09 25.28
CA CYS A 134 1.28 -4.46 25.74
C CYS A 134 0.35 -5.23 24.79
N HIS A 135 -0.15 -4.58 23.73
CA HIS A 135 -1.02 -5.21 22.75
C HIS A 135 -0.26 -6.30 21.95
N PRO A 136 -0.84 -7.50 21.77
CA PRO A 136 -0.16 -8.63 21.12
C PRO A 136 0.34 -8.31 19.70
N ASP A 137 -0.45 -7.58 18.90
CA ASP A 137 -0.07 -7.18 17.54
C ASP A 137 1.25 -6.38 17.45
N PHE A 138 1.63 -5.67 18.52
CA PHE A 138 2.80 -4.80 18.53
C PHE A 138 4.02 -5.43 19.19
N ALA A 139 3.85 -6.48 19.99
CA ALA A 139 4.93 -7.12 20.75
C ALA A 139 6.12 -7.51 19.87
N THR A 140 5.85 -8.13 18.71
CA THR A 140 6.88 -8.51 17.75
C THR A 140 7.61 -7.29 17.18
N LYS A 141 6.87 -6.23 16.81
CA LYS A 141 7.49 -5.03 16.24
C LYS A 141 8.34 -4.28 17.28
N PHE A 142 7.88 -4.19 18.53
CA PHE A 142 8.67 -3.64 19.63
C PHE A 142 10.01 -4.37 19.81
N ARG A 143 10.00 -5.70 19.73
CA ARG A 143 11.23 -6.51 19.76
C ARG A 143 12.17 -6.18 18.60
N MET A 144 11.64 -6.14 17.37
CA MET A 144 12.43 -5.82 16.17
C MET A 144 13.06 -4.43 16.23
N ILE A 145 12.31 -3.42 16.72
CA ILE A 145 12.82 -2.05 16.87
C ILE A 145 13.93 -2.01 17.93
N LYS A 146 13.74 -2.66 19.09
CA LYS A 146 14.79 -2.75 20.12
C LYS A 146 16.08 -3.37 19.60
N GLU A 147 15.98 -4.49 18.89
CA GLU A 147 17.12 -5.16 18.28
C GLU A 147 17.81 -4.27 17.24
N CYS A 148 17.04 -3.57 16.43
CA CYS A 148 17.56 -2.64 15.43
C CYS A 148 18.29 -1.45 16.08
N LEU A 149 17.73 -0.87 17.14
CA LEU A 149 18.36 0.23 17.90
C LEU A 149 19.65 -0.23 18.60
N ALA A 150 19.68 -1.46 19.11
CA ALA A 150 20.88 -2.04 19.71
C ALA A 150 22.01 -2.21 18.68
N LYS A 151 21.67 -2.63 17.45
CA LYS A 151 22.62 -2.78 16.32
C LYS A 151 22.95 -1.47 15.59
N TRP A 152 22.30 -0.37 15.96
CA TRP A 152 22.56 0.92 15.34
C TRP A 152 23.81 1.54 15.95
N GLU A 153 24.94 1.35 15.28
CA GLU A 153 26.20 2.04 15.57
C GLU A 153 26.23 3.42 14.91
N ASP A 154 26.68 4.43 15.64
CA ASP A 154 26.85 5.80 15.15
C ASP A 154 28.14 5.90 14.34
N PHE A 155 28.05 5.66 13.05
CA PHE A 155 29.13 5.99 12.12
C PHE A 155 29.06 7.49 11.85
N SER A 156 29.83 8.27 12.60
CA SER A 156 30.08 9.69 12.33
C SER A 156 31.58 9.86 12.15
N VAL A 157 32.01 9.99 10.89
CA VAL A 157 33.39 10.35 10.60
C VAL A 157 33.58 11.83 10.97
N PRO A 158 34.58 12.19 11.81
CA PRO A 158 34.80 13.59 12.21
C PRO A 158 35.32 14.46 11.06
N GLU A 159 35.98 13.85 10.08
CA GLU A 159 36.63 14.51 8.96
C GLU A 159 36.34 13.78 7.65
N TYR A 160 36.09 14.50 6.56
CA TYR A 160 35.86 13.90 5.25
C TYR A 160 36.68 14.54 4.16
N THR A 161 37.41 13.71 3.41
CA THR A 161 38.19 14.14 2.25
C THR A 161 37.29 14.15 1.01
N VAL A 162 37.09 15.32 0.43
CA VAL A 162 36.26 15.53 -0.75
C VAL A 162 36.85 14.79 -1.95
N GLN A 163 36.06 13.95 -2.60
CA GLN A 163 36.45 13.24 -3.81
C GLN A 163 36.00 13.99 -5.08
N LYS A 164 36.55 13.61 -6.23
CA LYS A 164 36.15 14.20 -7.51
C LYS A 164 34.68 13.93 -7.80
N GLY A 165 33.89 14.99 -7.98
CA GLY A 165 32.45 14.90 -8.23
C GLY A 165 31.57 14.98 -6.98
N ASP A 166 32.16 15.03 -5.79
CA ASP A 166 31.42 15.28 -4.56
C ASP A 166 30.92 16.73 -4.48
N TYR A 167 29.75 16.89 -3.88
CA TYR A 167 29.23 18.15 -3.40
C TYR A 167 28.54 17.92 -2.06
N LEU A 168 28.35 18.97 -1.26
CA LEU A 168 27.92 18.84 0.14
C LEU A 168 26.66 17.98 0.34
N PHE A 169 25.73 18.01 -0.62
CA PHE A 169 24.51 17.21 -0.62
C PHE A 169 24.77 15.71 -0.77
N ILE A 170 25.69 15.29 -1.63
CA ILE A 170 26.09 13.87 -1.74
C ILE A 170 26.87 13.46 -0.50
N ILE A 171 27.79 14.30 -0.02
CA ILE A 171 28.59 14.02 1.18
C ILE A 171 27.66 13.76 2.37
N ALA A 172 26.66 14.61 2.59
CA ALA A 172 25.66 14.40 3.64
C ALA A 172 24.77 13.15 3.43
N ALA A 173 24.55 12.74 2.19
CA ALA A 173 23.77 11.54 1.85
C ALA A 173 24.51 10.23 2.14
N ARG A 174 25.83 10.25 2.33
CA ARG A 174 26.62 9.05 2.62
C ARG A 174 26.24 8.48 3.98
N LYS A 175 26.19 7.15 4.06
CA LYS A 175 25.82 6.41 5.29
C LYS A 175 26.79 6.64 6.44
N GLU A 176 28.05 6.93 6.13
CA GLU A 176 29.13 7.18 7.08
C GLU A 176 29.13 8.62 7.64
N VAL A 177 28.37 9.53 7.01
CA VAL A 177 28.32 10.94 7.39
C VAL A 177 27.05 11.23 8.18
N TYR A 178 25.91 11.31 7.50
CA TYR A 178 24.60 11.56 8.12
C TYR A 178 23.47 10.69 7.57
N ASN A 179 23.71 9.95 6.49
CA ASN A 179 22.68 9.21 5.75
C ASN A 179 21.45 10.07 5.38
N ASN A 180 21.64 11.39 5.27
CA ASN A 180 20.58 12.33 5.00
C ASN A 180 21.11 13.52 4.21
N LYS A 181 20.80 13.50 2.91
CA LYS A 181 21.18 14.52 1.93
C LYS A 181 20.80 15.95 2.32
N HIS A 182 19.75 16.14 3.13
CA HIS A 182 19.26 17.45 3.55
C HIS A 182 20.11 18.08 4.67
N MET A 183 21.08 17.34 5.22
CA MET A 183 21.98 17.78 6.29
C MET A 183 23.22 18.52 5.78
N TRP A 184 23.32 18.75 4.47
CA TRP A 184 24.44 19.46 3.88
C TRP A 184 24.69 20.88 4.42
N PRO A 185 23.68 21.68 4.86
CA PRO A 185 23.93 23.03 5.37
C PRO A 185 24.74 23.03 6.67
N ILE A 186 24.61 21.97 7.47
CA ILE A 186 25.40 21.80 8.71
C ILE A 186 26.89 21.67 8.38
N ILE A 187 27.22 20.92 7.33
CA ILE A 187 28.59 20.80 6.84
C ILE A 187 29.07 22.16 6.33
N TRP A 188 28.23 22.91 5.63
CA TRP A 188 28.58 24.23 5.13
C TRP A 188 28.87 25.23 6.25
N GLU A 189 27.95 25.43 7.20
CA GLU A 189 28.10 26.39 8.30
C GLU A 189 29.34 26.07 9.17
N ALA A 190 29.64 24.78 9.37
CA ALA A 190 30.86 24.38 10.10
C ALA A 190 32.16 24.73 9.36
N ASN A 191 32.15 24.78 8.03
CA ASN A 191 33.34 24.95 7.20
C ASN A 191 33.36 26.30 6.43
N GLU A 192 32.38 27.17 6.64
CA GLU A 192 32.28 28.48 5.98
C GLU A 192 33.51 29.34 6.30
N ASN A 193 33.88 29.37 7.59
CA ASN A 193 35.01 30.14 8.10
C ASN A 193 36.37 29.45 7.92
N GLY A 194 36.40 28.21 7.43
CA GLY A 194 37.64 27.47 7.23
C GLY A 194 37.46 25.95 7.19
N VAL A 195 38.07 25.30 6.19
CA VAL A 195 38.25 23.83 6.12
C VAL A 195 39.53 23.42 6.85
N ILE A 196 39.64 22.15 7.25
CA ILE A 196 40.78 21.63 8.03
C ILE A 196 42.06 21.68 7.20
N SER A 197 42.01 21.16 5.97
CA SER A 197 43.11 21.25 5.02
C SER A 197 42.60 21.41 3.60
N ALA A 198 43.36 22.15 2.80
CA ALA A 198 43.11 22.31 1.37
C ALA A 198 44.43 22.29 0.59
N PRO A 199 44.46 21.76 -0.64
CA PRO A 199 45.63 21.86 -1.51
C PRO A 199 45.99 23.31 -1.83
N GLY A 200 47.26 23.59 -2.10
CA GLY A 200 47.83 24.96 -2.18
C GLY A 200 47.26 25.91 -3.25
N ARG A 201 46.32 25.47 -4.08
CA ARG A 201 45.62 26.30 -5.10
C ARG A 201 44.10 26.40 -4.88
N ILE A 202 43.60 25.85 -3.78
CA ILE A 202 42.16 25.76 -3.49
C ILE A 202 41.83 26.68 -2.30
N PRO A 203 40.69 27.40 -2.32
CA PRO A 203 40.30 28.24 -1.20
C PRO A 203 40.10 27.41 0.08
N LYS A 204 40.58 27.95 1.20
CA LYS A 204 40.39 27.35 2.52
C LYS A 204 39.02 27.64 3.13
N THR A 205 38.23 28.53 2.52
CA THR A 205 36.88 28.91 2.99
C THR A 205 35.84 28.54 1.95
N ILE A 206 34.65 28.13 2.40
CA ILE A 206 33.54 27.73 1.52
C ILE A 206 32.47 28.82 1.55
N LYS A 207 32.64 29.87 0.73
CA LYS A 207 31.63 30.94 0.60
C LYS A 207 30.39 30.50 -0.17
N ASN A 208 30.56 29.62 -1.15
CA ASN A 208 29.46 29.09 -1.95
C ASN A 208 29.23 27.62 -1.58
N PRO A 209 28.05 27.24 -1.05
CA PRO A 209 27.79 25.87 -0.64
C PRO A 209 27.80 24.84 -1.78
N HIS A 210 27.66 25.28 -3.03
CA HIS A 210 27.72 24.39 -4.19
C HIS A 210 29.14 24.09 -4.67
N LEU A 211 30.14 24.79 -4.13
CA LEU A 211 31.51 24.75 -4.63
C LEU A 211 32.44 24.16 -3.56
N VAL A 212 32.70 22.87 -3.69
CA VAL A 212 33.73 22.16 -2.95
C VAL A 212 34.70 21.52 -3.93
N TYR A 213 35.96 21.45 -3.54
CA TYR A 213 37.05 21.01 -4.40
C TYR A 213 37.62 19.67 -3.90
N PRO A 214 38.04 18.79 -4.83
CA PRO A 214 38.66 17.52 -4.47
C PRO A 214 39.93 17.74 -3.63
N GLY A 215 40.12 16.88 -2.62
CA GLY A 215 41.25 16.95 -1.68
C GLY A 215 41.08 17.95 -0.54
N GLN A 216 39.97 18.69 -0.46
CA GLN A 216 39.62 19.42 0.76
C GLN A 216 39.21 18.45 1.86
N VAL A 217 39.68 18.68 3.09
CA VAL A 217 39.25 17.93 4.27
C VAL A 217 38.27 18.79 5.05
N LEU A 218 37.02 18.34 5.08
CA LEU A 218 35.90 19.03 5.73
C LEU A 218 35.72 18.52 7.17
N ARG A 219 35.41 19.43 8.09
CA ARG A 219 34.93 19.09 9.42
C ARG A 219 33.47 18.66 9.36
N ILE A 220 33.15 17.47 9.83
CA ILE A 220 31.77 17.00 9.94
C ILE A 220 31.35 17.10 11.42
N PRO A 221 30.54 18.11 11.79
CA PRO A 221 30.08 18.21 13.18
C PRO A 221 29.09 17.08 13.51
N LYS A 222 29.12 16.59 14.74
CA LYS A 222 28.06 15.70 15.23
C LYS A 222 26.75 16.48 15.35
N ILE A 223 25.63 15.86 14.99
CA ILE A 223 24.31 16.50 15.05
C ILE A 223 23.89 16.60 16.52
N SER A 224 24.14 17.75 17.15
CA SER A 224 23.64 18.04 18.50
C SER A 224 22.24 18.65 18.48
N GLU A 225 21.52 18.56 19.60
CA GLU A 225 20.16 19.13 19.75
C GLU A 225 20.11 20.64 19.57
N SER A 226 21.15 21.36 19.95
CA SER A 226 21.26 22.80 19.75
C SER A 226 21.25 23.17 18.27
N LEU A 227 21.89 22.36 17.43
CA LEU A 227 21.96 22.55 15.99
C LEU A 227 20.61 22.27 15.31
N LYS A 228 19.78 21.40 15.90
CA LYS A 228 18.38 21.15 15.46
C LYS A 228 17.47 22.34 15.72
N LYS A 229 17.69 23.06 16.83
CA LYS A 229 16.84 24.18 17.27
C LYS A 229 17.08 25.50 16.52
N SER A 230 18.21 25.65 15.83
CA SER A 230 18.60 26.89 15.13
C SER A 230 17.89 27.12 13.79
N GLY A 231 16.89 26.31 13.44
CA GLY A 231 16.11 26.44 12.21
C GLY A 231 16.90 26.10 10.92
N ILE A 232 18.14 25.60 11.04
CA ILE A 232 18.99 25.16 9.90
C ILE A 232 18.23 24.18 8.99
N PHE A 233 17.46 23.29 9.61
CA PHE A 233 16.68 22.25 8.94
C PHE A 233 15.53 22.82 8.11
N ASP A 234 14.90 23.89 8.58
CA ASP A 234 13.82 24.59 7.88
C ASP A 234 14.36 25.45 6.74
N ARG A 235 15.54 26.06 6.92
CA ARG A 235 16.27 26.75 5.82
C ARG A 235 16.64 25.78 4.69
N ALA A 236 17.06 24.56 5.02
CA ALA A 236 17.39 23.52 4.06
C ALA A 236 16.17 23.09 3.20
N ARG A 237 14.97 23.02 3.82
CA ARG A 237 13.70 22.74 3.10
C ARG A 237 13.23 23.95 2.29
N GLY A 238 13.28 25.15 2.86
CA GLY A 238 12.90 26.39 2.17
C GLY A 238 13.75 26.66 0.91
N TRP A 239 15.04 26.30 0.94
CA TRP A 239 15.91 26.32 -0.24
C TRP A 239 15.42 25.37 -1.36
N LEU A 240 14.85 24.22 -1.01
CA LEU A 240 14.23 23.28 -1.96
C LEU A 240 12.92 23.81 -2.53
N ASP A 241 12.09 24.48 -1.73
CA ASP A 241 10.83 25.09 -2.17
C ASP A 241 11.07 26.30 -3.08
N TRP A 242 12.09 27.12 -2.79
CA TRP A 242 12.56 28.17 -3.70
C TRP A 242 13.02 27.60 -5.06
N LYS A 243 13.66 26.41 -5.07
CA LYS A 243 14.05 25.72 -6.31
C LYS A 243 12.83 25.19 -7.07
N LYS A 244 11.83 24.62 -6.39
CA LYS A 244 10.57 24.15 -7.00
C LYS A 244 9.77 25.29 -7.64
N GLY A 245 9.70 26.45 -6.96
CA GLY A 245 9.07 27.66 -7.50
C GLY A 245 9.75 28.18 -8.77
N ARG A 246 11.09 28.10 -8.87
CA ARG A 246 11.82 28.45 -10.11
C ARG A 246 11.63 27.45 -11.24
N THR A 247 11.55 26.14 -10.96
CA THR A 247 11.25 25.14 -11.98
C THR A 247 9.82 25.27 -12.53
N TYR A 248 8.86 25.68 -11.69
CA TYR A 248 7.50 25.99 -12.12
C TYR A 248 7.46 27.22 -13.03
N HIS A 249 8.16 28.31 -12.66
CA HIS A 249 8.28 29.50 -13.51
C HIS A 249 9.02 29.24 -14.84
N LYS A 250 10.06 28.39 -14.86
CA LYS A 250 10.78 28.04 -16.10
C LYS A 250 9.93 27.20 -17.08
N LYS A 251 9.04 26.33 -16.58
CA LYS A 251 8.08 25.59 -17.42
C LYS A 251 7.02 26.50 -18.04
N ILE A 252 6.56 27.51 -17.29
CA ILE A 252 5.60 28.51 -17.77
C ILE A 252 6.24 29.44 -18.79
N SER A 253 7.51 29.83 -18.62
CA SER A 253 8.18 30.70 -19.58
C SER A 253 8.45 29.99 -20.91
N SER A 254 8.80 28.69 -20.90
CA SER A 254 9.05 27.93 -22.15
C SER A 254 7.76 27.66 -22.93
N THR A 255 6.63 27.39 -22.26
CA THR A 255 5.33 27.25 -22.93
C THR A 255 4.81 28.58 -23.50
N LYS A 256 5.17 29.72 -22.91
CA LYS A 256 4.76 31.05 -23.40
C LYS A 256 5.57 31.55 -24.61
N THR A 257 6.75 30.98 -24.87
CA THR A 257 7.59 31.37 -26.02
C THR A 257 7.24 30.59 -27.29
N GLU A 258 6.76 29.35 -27.18
CA GLU A 258 6.33 28.56 -28.33
C GLU A 258 5.00 29.07 -28.93
N VAL A 259 4.04 29.49 -28.11
CA VAL A 259 2.73 30.00 -28.58
C VAL A 259 2.84 31.35 -29.33
N LYS A 260 3.87 32.16 -29.05
CA LYS A 260 4.01 33.50 -29.67
C LYS A 260 4.66 33.51 -31.05
N LYS A 261 5.19 32.38 -31.55
CA LYS A 261 5.87 32.34 -32.85
C LYS A 261 4.91 32.09 -34.03
N ASP A 262 3.71 31.58 -33.76
CA ASP A 262 2.76 31.15 -34.80
C ASP A 262 1.67 32.20 -35.13
N GLU A 263 1.56 33.30 -34.37
CA GLU A 263 0.49 34.31 -34.55
C GLU A 263 0.86 35.51 -35.46
N LYS A 264 2.04 35.54 -36.08
CA LYS A 264 2.48 36.66 -36.96
C LYS A 264 2.63 36.26 -38.44
N LYS A 265 1.65 35.55 -38.99
CA LYS A 265 1.37 35.54 -40.42
C LYS A 265 -0.13 35.69 -40.60
N ASP A 266 -0.50 36.50 -41.59
CA ASP A 266 -1.86 36.66 -42.12
C ASP A 266 -2.74 37.78 -41.54
N VAL A 267 -2.45 39.03 -41.96
CA VAL A 267 -3.52 39.99 -42.28
C VAL A 267 -3.20 40.76 -43.57
N LYS A 268 -3.72 40.21 -44.67
CA LYS A 268 -4.46 40.81 -45.81
C LYS A 268 -3.94 42.09 -46.50
N LYS A 269 -3.55 41.89 -47.76
CA LYS A 269 -3.75 42.79 -48.92
C LYS A 269 -5.23 43.13 -49.10
N GLU A 270 -5.55 44.32 -49.61
CA GLU A 270 -6.55 44.58 -50.67
C GLU A 270 -6.47 46.05 -51.16
N PRO A 271 -7.00 46.39 -52.36
CA PRO A 271 -6.37 47.32 -53.29
C PRO A 271 -7.13 48.65 -53.48
N VAL A 272 -6.39 49.71 -53.83
CA VAL A 272 -6.95 51.02 -54.21
C VAL A 272 -7.24 51.02 -55.72
N LYS A 273 -8.51 51.29 -56.07
CA LYS A 273 -8.99 51.49 -57.45
C LYS A 273 -8.57 52.86 -57.98
N LYS A 274 -8.35 52.88 -59.30
CA LYS A 274 -7.95 53.99 -60.17
C LYS A 274 -8.85 55.22 -60.07
#